data_AF-A0A9P1ENQ1-F1
#
_entry.id   AF-A0A9P1ENQ1-F1
#
_cell.length_a   1.000
_cell.length_b   1.000
_cell.length_c   1.000
_cell.angle_alpha   90.00
_cell.angle_beta   90.00
_cell.angle_gamma   90.00
#
_symmetry.space_group_name_H-M   'P 1'
#
loop_
_entity.id
_entity.type
_entity.pdbx_description
1 polymer ?
#
loop_
_entity_poly.entity_id
_entity_poly.type
_entity_poly.pdbx_seq_one_letter_code
_entity_poly.pdbx_strand_id
1 'polypeptide(L)'
;MSIMSDASPTAKDKVVDSSVALDLVLDLDHDEYVYVEAQSFLESLPKRPSSCWALTYEMDFLKGPLHSAKEILDTLISHPLDVLADPKYETAIIESLSSLTAHLYLFSDERGKEIMNLKATFPEMIQKWRGKGKVRSEHPWSSFEKTQNLLEDLVKRGEGIKAKLEKLYKKEREFEAQLEAIENCSLSPKEERQELLNQINIVYSLAEKQARNSEAEEVDPAIKKLEVTLKSKWASTRLLFC
;
A
#
# COMPACT_ATOMS: atom_id res chain seq x y z
N MET A 1 13.71 -11.20 68.01
CA MET A 1 13.32 -10.63 66.71
C MET A 1 12.96 -11.77 65.78
N SER A 2 11.98 -11.53 64.92
CA SER A 2 11.15 -12.52 64.24
C SER A 2 11.84 -13.49 63.28
N ILE A 3 11.33 -14.71 63.33
CA ILE A 3 11.07 -15.73 62.28
C ILE A 3 11.04 -15.19 60.83
N MET A 4 11.67 -15.89 59.88
CA MET A 4 10.94 -16.72 58.90
C MET A 4 11.89 -17.50 57.97
N SER A 5 11.52 -18.76 57.80
CA SER A 5 12.20 -19.83 57.08
C SER A 5 11.99 -19.77 55.57
N ASP A 6 12.91 -20.45 54.88
CA ASP A 6 12.78 -21.12 53.58
C ASP A 6 11.37 -21.29 53.01
N ALA A 7 11.23 -20.88 51.74
CA ALA A 7 10.58 -21.69 50.71
C ALA A 7 10.86 -21.08 49.32
N SER A 8 11.62 -21.82 48.51
CA SER A 8 11.54 -21.71 47.05
C SER A 8 10.16 -22.20 46.59
N PRO A 9 9.60 -21.59 45.53
CA PRO A 9 9.27 -22.46 44.41
C PRO A 9 9.67 -21.83 43.06
N THR A 10 10.45 -22.63 42.31
CA THR A 10 10.39 -22.77 40.86
C THR A 10 8.96 -22.68 40.32
N ALA A 11 8.72 -21.78 39.35
CA ALA A 11 7.75 -22.03 38.28
C ALA A 11 7.89 -21.03 37.12
N LYS A 12 8.52 -21.54 36.05
CA LYS A 12 8.17 -21.37 34.63
C LYS A 12 8.41 -19.98 34.02
N ASP A 13 9.60 -19.89 33.42
CA ASP A 13 9.74 -19.41 32.04
C ASP A 13 8.53 -19.84 31.21
N LYS A 14 7.76 -18.85 30.78
CA LYS A 14 7.03 -18.92 29.53
C LYS A 14 7.72 -17.95 28.59
N VAL A 15 8.78 -18.44 27.96
CA VAL A 15 9.11 -18.03 26.61
C VAL A 15 7.88 -18.41 25.79
N VAL A 16 7.04 -17.41 25.52
CA VAL A 16 6.00 -17.54 24.52
C VAL A 16 6.74 -17.45 23.20
N ASP A 17 7.29 -18.57 22.76
CA ASP A 17 7.55 -18.84 21.36
C ASP A 17 6.19 -18.92 20.69
N SER A 18 5.63 -17.74 20.40
CA SER A 18 4.57 -17.60 19.43
C SER A 18 5.22 -17.40 18.07
N SER A 19 6.02 -18.38 17.64
CA SER A 19 6.20 -18.65 16.21
C SER A 19 4.89 -19.28 15.71
N VAL A 20 3.83 -18.49 15.71
CA VAL A 20 2.79 -18.68 14.72
C VAL A 20 3.48 -18.26 13.43
N ALA A 21 4.17 -19.22 12.81
CA ALA A 21 4.34 -19.21 11.38
C ALA A 21 2.95 -18.93 10.85
N LEU A 22 2.75 -17.69 10.41
CA LEU A 22 1.59 -17.35 9.62
C LEU A 22 1.75 -18.19 8.37
N ASP A 23 1.17 -19.38 8.43
CA ASP A 23 0.69 -20.16 7.31
C ASP A 23 -0.47 -19.36 6.66
N LEU A 24 -0.19 -18.09 6.38
CA LEU A 24 -0.75 -17.27 5.35
C LEU A 24 0.06 -17.60 4.09
N VAL A 25 0.08 -18.88 3.73
CA VAL A 25 -0.21 -19.22 2.34
C VAL A 25 -1.66 -18.78 2.16
N LEU A 26 -1.82 -17.46 2.04
CA LEU A 26 -3.03 -16.82 1.63
C LEU A 26 -3.51 -17.60 0.42
N ASP A 27 -4.81 -17.85 0.40
CA ASP A 27 -5.58 -18.29 -0.76
C ASP A 27 -5.55 -17.17 -1.83
N LEU A 28 -4.34 -16.72 -2.18
CA LEU A 28 -4.00 -15.61 -3.07
C LEU A 28 -4.59 -15.84 -4.46
N ASP A 29 -4.77 -17.09 -4.85
CA ASP A 29 -5.33 -17.45 -6.15
C ASP A 29 -6.76 -16.94 -6.32
N HIS A 30 -7.59 -16.92 -5.26
CA HIS A 30 -8.96 -16.43 -5.39
C HIS A 30 -9.03 -14.90 -5.37
N ASP A 31 -8.31 -14.25 -4.46
CA ASP A 31 -8.33 -12.79 -4.32
C ASP A 31 -7.63 -12.08 -5.49
N GLU A 32 -6.56 -12.68 -6.03
CA GLU A 32 -5.87 -12.18 -7.21
C GLU A 32 -6.69 -12.44 -8.48
N TYR A 33 -7.45 -13.54 -8.55
CA TYR A 33 -8.39 -13.81 -9.64
C TYR A 33 -9.49 -12.74 -9.72
N VAL A 34 -10.15 -12.42 -8.60
CA VAL A 34 -11.21 -11.39 -8.55
C VAL A 34 -10.67 -10.03 -9.00
N TYR A 35 -9.43 -9.71 -8.61
CA TYR A 35 -8.77 -8.47 -9.01
C TYR A 35 -8.47 -8.41 -10.51
N VAL A 36 -7.90 -9.49 -11.07
CA VAL A 36 -7.58 -9.60 -12.51
C VAL A 36 -8.85 -9.56 -13.35
N GLU A 37 -9.93 -10.21 -12.89
CA GLU A 37 -11.22 -10.18 -13.56
C GLU A 37 -11.84 -8.77 -13.56
N ALA A 38 -11.79 -8.07 -12.43
CA ALA A 38 -12.24 -6.68 -12.34
C ALA A 38 -11.46 -5.74 -13.27
N GLN A 39 -10.14 -5.90 -13.34
CA GLN A 39 -9.28 -5.12 -14.22
C GLN A 39 -9.57 -5.40 -15.70
N SER A 40 -9.64 -6.68 -16.08
CA SER A 40 -9.99 -7.13 -17.44
C SER A 40 -11.36 -6.60 -17.88
N PHE A 41 -12.35 -6.62 -16.98
CA PHE A 41 -13.66 -6.05 -17.23
C PHE A 41 -13.56 -4.55 -17.53
N LEU A 42 -12.86 -3.76 -16.70
CA LEU A 42 -12.68 -2.33 -16.92
C LEU A 42 -11.96 -2.02 -18.25
N GLU A 43 -10.98 -2.84 -18.63
CA GLU A 43 -10.25 -2.71 -19.89
C GLU A 43 -11.09 -3.08 -21.12
N SER A 44 -12.05 -3.99 -20.96
CA SER A 44 -12.97 -4.41 -22.02
C SER A 44 -14.05 -3.38 -22.37
N LEU A 45 -14.29 -2.40 -21.48
CA LEU A 45 -15.31 -1.39 -21.68
C LEU A 45 -14.93 -0.43 -22.82
N PRO A 46 -15.89 0.00 -23.66
CA PRO A 46 -15.63 0.96 -24.71
C PRO A 46 -15.06 2.25 -24.07
N LYS A 47 -13.92 2.70 -24.60
CA LYS A 47 -13.29 3.95 -24.15
C LYS A 47 -14.32 5.06 -24.21
N ARG A 48 -14.63 5.64 -23.05
CA ARG A 48 -15.64 6.71 -22.90
C ARG A 48 -15.31 7.80 -23.94
N PRO A 49 -16.26 8.22 -24.80
CA PRO A 49 -16.07 9.46 -25.53
C PRO A 49 -15.89 10.58 -24.48
N SER A 50 -14.72 11.21 -24.51
CA SER A 50 -14.34 12.26 -23.59
C SER A 50 -15.38 13.39 -23.64
N SER A 51 -16.00 13.64 -22.48
CA SER A 51 -16.83 14.80 -22.13
C SER A 51 -18.04 15.10 -23.03
N CYS A 52 -19.22 15.07 -22.40
CA CYS A 52 -20.40 15.81 -22.82
C CYS A 52 -20.00 17.19 -23.33
N TRP A 53 -20.30 17.46 -24.60
CA TRP A 53 -20.16 18.79 -25.15
C TRP A 53 -21.09 19.71 -24.36
N ALA A 54 -20.50 20.59 -23.56
CA ALA A 54 -21.22 21.70 -22.96
C ALA A 54 -21.71 22.58 -24.13
N LEU A 55 -22.96 22.36 -24.55
CA LEU A 55 -23.58 23.14 -25.61
C LEU A 55 -24.03 24.49 -25.03
N THR A 56 -23.10 25.44 -24.98
CA THR A 56 -23.43 26.86 -25.12
C THR A 56 -23.46 27.17 -26.62
N TYR A 57 -24.54 26.80 -27.30
CA TYR A 57 -24.83 27.32 -28.64
C TYR A 57 -26.00 28.28 -28.52
N GLU A 58 -25.68 29.58 -28.48
CA GLU A 58 -26.62 30.61 -28.92
C GLU A 58 -26.91 30.34 -30.41
N MET A 59 -28.16 29.99 -30.68
CA MET A 59 -28.63 29.60 -32.00
C MET A 59 -28.91 30.87 -32.80
N ASP A 60 -27.85 31.50 -33.32
CA ASP A 60 -27.99 32.65 -34.21
C ASP A 60 -28.49 32.19 -35.59
N PHE A 61 -29.72 32.58 -35.91
CA PHE A 61 -30.43 32.25 -37.13
C PHE A 61 -29.70 32.79 -38.38
N LEU A 62 -29.15 31.89 -39.21
CA LEU A 62 -28.54 32.20 -40.50
C LEU A 62 -29.49 31.86 -41.68
N LYS A 63 -29.76 32.92 -42.48
CA LYS A 63 -30.31 33.02 -43.86
C LYS A 63 -31.07 31.84 -44.49
N GLY A 64 -32.40 32.05 -44.63
CA GLY A 64 -33.30 31.37 -45.58
C GLY A 64 -34.19 30.29 -44.94
N PRO A 65 -35.53 30.45 -44.85
CA PRO A 65 -36.40 29.62 -43.98
C PRO A 65 -36.31 28.11 -44.20
N LEU A 66 -35.97 27.68 -45.42
CA LEU A 66 -35.91 26.28 -45.81
C LEU A 66 -34.54 25.63 -45.58
N HIS A 67 -33.44 26.33 -45.93
CA HIS A 67 -32.09 25.81 -45.75
C HIS A 67 -31.76 25.75 -44.25
N SER A 68 -32.22 26.74 -43.49
CA SER A 68 -32.13 26.74 -42.02
C SER A 68 -32.95 25.60 -41.41
N ALA A 69 -34.19 25.35 -41.87
CA ALA A 69 -35.03 24.28 -41.30
C ALA A 69 -34.44 22.88 -41.49
N LYS A 70 -33.82 22.62 -42.66
CA LYS A 70 -33.13 21.36 -42.90
C LYS A 70 -31.88 21.20 -42.01
N GLU A 71 -31.05 22.23 -41.90
CA GLU A 71 -29.85 22.21 -41.05
C GLU A 71 -30.20 22.05 -39.57
N ILE A 72 -31.25 22.73 -39.11
CA ILE A 72 -31.78 22.59 -37.76
C ILE A 72 -32.22 21.14 -37.53
N LEU A 73 -32.97 20.55 -38.46
CA LEU A 73 -33.38 19.16 -38.34
C LEU A 73 -32.19 18.20 -38.32
N ASP A 74 -31.24 18.33 -39.26
CA ASP A 74 -30.03 17.49 -39.35
C ASP A 74 -29.15 17.59 -38.08
N THR A 75 -29.07 18.79 -37.50
CA THR A 75 -28.38 19.02 -36.24
C THR A 75 -29.13 18.34 -35.08
N LEU A 76 -30.45 18.52 -35.00
CA LEU A 76 -31.25 17.99 -33.89
C LEU A 76 -31.34 16.47 -33.92
N ILE A 77 -31.50 15.83 -35.07
CA ILE A 77 -31.53 14.34 -35.17
C ILE A 77 -30.21 13.69 -34.76
N SER A 78 -29.11 14.45 -34.76
CA SER A 78 -27.80 13.98 -34.29
C SER A 78 -27.69 13.97 -32.75
N HIS A 79 -28.66 14.55 -32.04
CA HIS A 79 -28.70 14.57 -30.59
C HIS A 79 -29.31 13.29 -30.01
N PRO A 80 -28.90 12.90 -28.79
CA PRO A 80 -29.49 11.76 -28.11
C PRO A 80 -30.96 12.01 -27.73
N LEU A 81 -31.73 10.92 -27.63
CA LEU A 81 -33.20 10.97 -27.48
C LEU A 81 -33.68 11.66 -26.21
N ASP A 82 -32.85 11.71 -25.17
CA ASP A 82 -33.10 12.42 -23.91
C ASP A 82 -33.09 13.94 -24.09
N VAL A 83 -32.19 14.46 -24.92
CA VAL A 83 -32.16 15.87 -25.29
C VAL A 83 -33.35 16.20 -26.21
N LEU A 84 -33.67 15.31 -27.16
CA LEU A 84 -34.82 15.50 -28.06
C LEU A 84 -36.18 15.50 -27.36
N ALA A 85 -36.27 14.94 -26.16
CA ALA A 85 -37.49 14.89 -25.37
C ALA A 85 -37.73 16.16 -24.54
N ASP A 86 -36.80 17.12 -24.53
CA ASP A 86 -37.02 18.45 -23.97
C ASP A 86 -38.06 19.20 -24.84
N PRO A 87 -39.09 19.82 -24.23
CA PRO A 87 -40.10 20.59 -24.96
C PRO A 87 -39.53 21.65 -25.92
N LYS A 88 -38.36 22.22 -25.62
CA LYS A 88 -37.70 23.21 -26.46
C LYS A 88 -37.24 22.62 -27.80
N TYR A 89 -36.55 21.47 -27.77
CA TYR A 89 -36.05 20.80 -28.97
C TYR A 89 -37.16 20.09 -29.74
N GLU A 90 -38.15 19.54 -29.04
CA GLU A 90 -39.37 18.98 -29.63
C GLU A 90 -40.09 20.05 -30.49
N THR A 91 -40.26 21.26 -29.94
CA THR A 91 -40.88 22.39 -30.64
C THR A 91 -40.06 22.78 -31.88
N ALA A 92 -38.73 22.88 -31.76
CA ALA A 92 -37.84 23.23 -32.87
C ALA A 92 -37.89 22.20 -34.01
N ILE A 93 -38.02 20.90 -33.71
CA ILE A 93 -38.21 19.85 -34.73
C ILE A 93 -39.58 20.00 -35.40
N ILE A 94 -40.64 20.23 -34.62
CA ILE A 94 -42.00 20.42 -35.16
C ILE A 94 -42.07 21.64 -36.08
N GLU A 95 -41.42 22.74 -35.71
CA GLU A 95 -41.32 23.95 -36.52
C GLU A 95 -40.50 23.73 -37.80
N SER A 96 -39.37 23.02 -37.69
CA SER A 96 -38.52 22.68 -38.83
C SER A 96 -39.26 21.77 -39.83
N LEU A 97 -39.93 20.73 -39.33
CA LEU A 97 -40.78 19.86 -40.14
C LEU A 97 -41.96 20.62 -40.76
N SER A 98 -42.52 21.60 -40.06
CA SER A 98 -43.57 22.46 -40.59
C SER A 98 -43.09 23.37 -41.71
N SER A 99 -41.89 23.94 -41.58
CA SER A 99 -41.24 24.73 -42.63
C SER A 99 -40.93 23.89 -43.88
N LEU A 100 -40.42 22.66 -43.68
CA LEU A 100 -40.18 21.70 -44.78
C LEU A 100 -41.49 21.30 -45.47
N THR A 101 -42.56 21.07 -44.70
CA THR A 101 -43.88 20.71 -45.22
C THR A 101 -44.53 21.86 -46.01
N ALA A 102 -44.25 23.12 -45.67
CA ALA A 102 -44.72 24.27 -46.45
C ALA A 102 -44.08 24.36 -47.84
N HIS A 103 -42.97 23.66 -48.07
CA HIS A 103 -42.21 23.67 -49.32
C HIS A 103 -42.05 22.27 -49.93
N LEU A 104 -43.06 21.40 -49.78
CA LEU A 104 -43.02 20.01 -50.28
C LEU A 104 -42.73 19.91 -51.78
N TYR A 105 -43.12 20.92 -52.57
CA TYR A 105 -42.87 20.99 -54.01
C TYR A 105 -41.39 20.98 -54.40
N LEU A 106 -40.47 21.22 -53.45
CA LEU A 106 -39.03 21.15 -53.66
C LEU A 106 -38.45 19.74 -53.47
N PHE A 107 -39.29 18.79 -53.07
CA PHE A 107 -38.91 17.40 -52.85
C PHE A 107 -39.61 16.51 -53.87
N SER A 108 -39.00 15.36 -54.19
CA SER A 108 -39.68 14.29 -54.93
C SER A 108 -40.89 13.79 -54.14
N ASP A 109 -41.92 13.29 -54.83
CA ASP A 109 -43.16 12.78 -54.22
C ASP A 109 -42.91 11.78 -53.08
N GLU A 110 -41.94 10.88 -53.21
CA GLU A 110 -41.54 9.92 -52.16
C GLU A 110 -41.02 10.64 -50.89
N ARG A 111 -40.02 11.52 -51.03
CA ARG A 111 -39.47 12.29 -49.90
C ARG A 111 -40.48 13.25 -49.27
N GLY A 112 -41.36 13.83 -50.08
CA GLY A 112 -42.43 14.68 -49.59
C GLY A 112 -43.40 13.91 -48.68
N LYS A 113 -43.77 12.68 -49.06
CA LYS A 113 -44.59 11.78 -48.23
C LYS A 113 -43.88 11.39 -46.93
N GLU A 114 -42.57 11.14 -46.97
CA GLU A 114 -41.78 10.82 -45.78
C GLU A 114 -41.75 11.98 -44.78
N ILE A 115 -41.53 13.21 -45.24
CA ILE A 115 -41.53 14.42 -44.38
C ILE A 115 -42.91 14.63 -43.75
N MET A 116 -43.98 14.45 -44.53
CA MET A 116 -45.35 14.58 -44.05
C MET A 116 -45.69 13.52 -43.00
N ASN A 117 -45.27 12.28 -43.23
CA ASN A 117 -45.45 11.17 -42.29
C ASN A 117 -44.64 11.39 -41.00
N LEU A 118 -43.39 11.86 -41.12
CA LEU A 118 -42.56 12.18 -39.98
C LEU A 118 -43.17 13.31 -39.14
N LYS A 119 -43.67 14.38 -39.76
CA LYS A 119 -44.38 15.47 -39.07
C LYS A 119 -45.60 14.96 -38.30
N ALA A 120 -46.37 14.04 -38.87
CA ALA A 120 -47.56 13.48 -38.23
C ALA A 120 -47.24 12.54 -37.07
N THR A 121 -46.19 11.72 -37.21
CA THR A 121 -45.86 10.65 -36.25
C THR A 121 -44.90 11.10 -35.14
N PHE A 122 -44.09 12.13 -35.38
CA PHE A 122 -43.05 12.57 -34.45
C PHE A 122 -43.57 12.94 -33.04
N PRO A 123 -44.64 13.73 -32.88
CA PRO A 123 -45.17 14.06 -31.54
C PRO A 123 -45.59 12.81 -30.77
N GLU A 124 -46.24 11.86 -31.43
CA GLU A 124 -46.68 10.60 -30.82
C GLU A 124 -45.47 9.71 -30.44
N MET A 125 -44.42 9.68 -31.27
CA MET A 125 -43.19 8.94 -30.98
C MET A 125 -42.48 9.48 -29.73
N ILE A 126 -42.32 10.81 -29.62
CA ILE A 126 -41.70 11.45 -28.45
C ILE A 126 -42.57 11.26 -27.21
N GLN A 127 -43.90 11.36 -27.33
CA GLN A 127 -44.80 11.14 -26.21
C GLN A 127 -44.76 9.67 -25.72
N LYS A 128 -44.71 8.69 -26.64
CA LYS A 128 -44.51 7.27 -26.29
C LYS A 128 -43.15 7.03 -25.64
N TRP A 129 -42.09 7.68 -26.13
CA TRP A 129 -40.77 7.61 -25.53
C TRP A 129 -40.76 8.17 -24.10
N ARG A 130 -41.36 9.35 -23.89
CA ARG A 130 -41.54 9.98 -22.57
C ARG A 130 -42.38 9.11 -21.63
N GLY A 131 -43.44 8.49 -22.14
CA GLY A 131 -44.30 7.56 -21.40
C GLY A 131 -43.56 6.31 -20.94
N LYS A 132 -42.62 5.80 -21.74
CA LYS A 132 -41.73 4.68 -21.36
C LYS A 132 -40.58 5.11 -20.44
N GLY A 133 -40.10 6.34 -20.59
CA GLY A 133 -39.03 6.91 -19.76
C GLY A 133 -39.47 7.22 -18.33
N LYS A 134 -40.76 7.51 -18.09
CA LYS A 134 -41.28 7.90 -16.77
C LYS A 134 -41.39 6.75 -15.75
N VAL A 135 -41.19 5.50 -16.17
CA VAL A 135 -41.06 4.34 -15.26
C VAL A 135 -39.62 4.15 -14.74
N ARG A 136 -38.66 4.97 -15.17
CA ARG A 136 -37.27 4.85 -14.71
C ARG A 136 -36.98 5.80 -13.54
N SER A 137 -37.10 5.25 -12.33
CA SER A 137 -36.03 5.39 -11.33
C SER A 137 -34.66 5.41 -12.02
N GLU A 138 -33.82 6.40 -11.72
CA GLU A 138 -32.41 6.55 -12.15
C GLU A 138 -32.05 5.85 -13.48
N HIS A 139 -31.88 6.65 -14.55
CA HIS A 139 -31.43 6.18 -15.85
C HIS A 139 -30.39 5.03 -15.71
N PRO A 140 -30.60 3.82 -16.25
CA PRO A 140 -29.72 2.66 -16.00
C PRO A 140 -28.25 2.86 -16.34
N TRP A 141 -27.96 3.85 -17.19
CA TRP A 141 -26.59 4.24 -17.47
C TRP A 141 -25.95 5.02 -16.32
N SER A 142 -26.72 5.76 -15.52
CA SER A 142 -26.24 6.46 -14.33
C SER A 142 -25.86 5.48 -13.22
N SER A 143 -26.63 4.41 -13.01
CA SER A 143 -26.26 3.37 -12.04
C SER A 143 -25.05 2.57 -12.51
N PHE A 144 -24.99 2.20 -13.80
CA PHE A 144 -23.84 1.53 -14.39
C PHE A 144 -22.55 2.37 -14.27
N GLU A 145 -22.62 3.65 -14.61
CA GLU A 145 -21.49 4.59 -14.52
C GLU A 145 -21.00 4.78 -13.08
N LYS A 146 -21.90 4.87 -12.10
CA LYS A 146 -21.56 4.90 -10.68
C LYS A 146 -20.84 3.62 -10.25
N THR A 147 -21.36 2.45 -10.63
CA THR A 147 -20.75 1.15 -10.30
C THR A 147 -19.38 0.98 -10.96
N GLN A 148 -19.23 1.41 -12.21
CA GLN A 148 -17.96 1.38 -12.93
C GLN A 148 -16.90 2.24 -12.23
N ASN A 149 -17.23 3.49 -11.89
CA ASN A 149 -16.30 4.38 -11.20
C ASN A 149 -15.89 3.80 -9.84
N LEU A 150 -16.84 3.20 -9.11
CA LEU A 150 -16.58 2.56 -7.83
C LEU A 150 -15.64 1.35 -7.97
N LEU A 151 -15.82 0.54 -9.02
CA LEU A 151 -14.94 -0.58 -9.32
C LEU A 151 -13.52 -0.10 -9.65
N GLU A 152 -13.38 0.96 -10.45
CA GLU A 152 -12.09 1.55 -10.79
C GLU A 152 -11.35 2.08 -9.55
N ASP A 153 -12.07 2.76 -8.64
CA ASP A 153 -11.51 3.26 -7.38
C ASP A 153 -11.05 2.12 -6.46
N LEU A 154 -11.81 1.02 -6.41
CA LEU A 154 -11.45 -0.16 -5.63
C LEU A 154 -10.21 -0.86 -6.19
N VAL A 155 -10.13 -1.02 -7.53
CA VAL A 155 -8.97 -1.60 -8.21
C VAL A 155 -7.71 -0.78 -7.90
N LYS A 156 -7.74 0.54 -8.07
CA LYS A 156 -6.61 1.44 -7.75
C LYS A 156 -6.19 1.35 -6.28
N ARG A 157 -7.16 1.27 -5.37
CA ARG A 157 -6.88 1.14 -3.94
C ARG A 157 -6.23 -0.20 -3.61
N GLY A 158 -6.70 -1.29 -4.22
CA GLY A 158 -6.12 -2.63 -4.10
C GLY A 158 -4.66 -2.66 -4.58
N GLU A 159 -4.37 -2.07 -5.74
CA GLU A 159 -3.02 -1.88 -6.29
C GLU A 159 -2.10 -1.14 -5.30
N GLY A 160 -2.62 -0.04 -4.72
CA GLY A 160 -1.89 0.74 -3.71
C GLY A 160 -1.61 -0.04 -2.42
N ILE A 161 -2.52 -0.93 -2.01
CA ILE A 161 -2.31 -1.82 -0.86
C ILE A 161 -1.25 -2.87 -1.21
N LYS A 162 -1.33 -3.53 -2.38
CA LYS A 162 -0.35 -4.51 -2.85
C LYS A 162 1.07 -3.93 -2.86
N ALA A 163 1.24 -2.71 -3.38
CA ALA A 163 2.53 -2.03 -3.40
C ALA A 163 3.07 -1.69 -2.00
N LYS A 164 2.20 -1.33 -1.05
CA LYS A 164 2.60 -1.10 0.36
C LYS A 164 3.04 -2.40 1.02
N LEU A 165 2.32 -3.48 0.76
CA LEU A 165 2.58 -4.80 1.31
C LEU A 165 3.92 -5.36 0.80
N GLU A 166 4.22 -5.22 -0.49
CA GLU A 166 5.52 -5.60 -1.06
C GLU A 166 6.68 -4.82 -0.44
N LYS A 167 6.50 -3.52 -0.17
CA LYS A 167 7.50 -2.70 0.53
C LYS A 167 7.74 -3.16 1.96
N LEU A 168 6.68 -3.55 2.67
CA LEU A 168 6.78 -4.09 4.03
C LEU A 168 7.57 -5.42 4.03
N TYR A 169 7.26 -6.34 3.11
CA TYR A 169 8.02 -7.59 2.99
C TYR A 169 9.50 -7.40 2.66
N LYS A 170 9.85 -6.39 1.86
CA LYS A 170 11.26 -6.05 1.62
C LYS A 170 11.94 -5.57 2.90
N LYS A 171 11.26 -4.73 3.68
CA LYS A 171 11.78 -4.21 4.94
C LYS A 171 11.91 -5.30 6.03
N GLU A 172 10.96 -6.22 6.08
CA GLU A 172 10.99 -7.39 6.96
C GLU A 172 12.23 -8.23 6.69
N ARG A 173 12.49 -8.60 5.43
CA ARG A 173 13.71 -9.34 5.04
C ARG A 173 14.99 -8.58 5.35
N GLU A 174 15.00 -7.26 5.19
CA GLU A 174 16.16 -6.44 5.56
C GLU A 174 16.43 -6.51 7.07
N PHE A 175 15.40 -6.42 7.90
CA PHE A 175 15.54 -6.53 9.35
C PHE A 175 15.95 -7.94 9.79
N GLU A 176 15.45 -8.98 9.16
CA GLU A 176 15.86 -10.36 9.42
C GLU A 176 17.36 -10.55 9.15
N ALA A 177 17.85 -10.03 8.02
CA ALA A 177 19.28 -10.05 7.70
C ALA A 177 20.14 -9.24 8.70
N GLN A 178 19.62 -8.10 9.18
CA GLN A 178 20.31 -7.31 10.22
C GLN A 178 20.37 -8.05 11.55
N LEU A 179 19.30 -8.75 11.94
CA LEU A 179 19.28 -9.58 13.14
C LEU A 179 20.30 -10.72 13.06
N GLU A 180 20.31 -11.45 11.95
CA GLU A 180 21.28 -12.53 11.71
C GLU A 180 22.72 -12.00 11.78
N ALA A 181 23.00 -10.82 11.21
CA ALA A 181 24.31 -10.19 11.28
C ALA A 181 24.70 -9.82 12.72
N ILE A 182 23.77 -9.29 13.52
CA ILE A 182 24.02 -8.95 14.94
C ILE A 182 24.28 -10.22 15.75
N GLU A 183 23.48 -11.26 15.55
CA GLU A 183 23.67 -12.55 16.24
C GLU A 183 25.05 -13.14 15.95
N ASN A 184 25.45 -13.15 14.68
CA ASN A 184 26.76 -13.61 14.25
C ASN A 184 27.90 -12.77 14.84
N CYS A 185 27.77 -11.44 14.81
CA CYS A 185 28.73 -10.53 15.45
C CYS A 185 28.80 -10.70 16.97
N SER A 186 27.74 -11.20 17.61
CA SER A 186 27.72 -11.44 19.06
C SER A 186 28.45 -12.72 19.48
N LEU A 187 28.69 -13.66 18.57
CA LEU A 187 29.36 -14.92 18.85
C LEU A 187 30.84 -14.70 19.18
N SER A 188 31.57 -13.91 18.37
CA SER A 188 33.02 -13.72 18.58
C SER A 188 33.37 -13.07 19.92
N PRO A 189 32.70 -12.01 20.40
CA PRO A 189 33.02 -11.40 21.69
C PRO A 189 32.65 -12.31 22.87
N LYS A 190 31.66 -13.20 22.72
CA LYS A 190 31.34 -14.21 23.75
C LYS A 190 32.46 -15.24 23.86
N GLU A 191 32.97 -15.72 22.73
CA GLU A 191 34.12 -16.64 22.69
C GLU A 191 35.39 -15.97 23.22
N GLU A 192 35.71 -14.75 22.78
CA GLU A 192 36.85 -13.97 23.28
C GLU A 192 36.77 -13.75 24.79
N ARG A 193 35.59 -13.40 25.31
CA ARG A 193 35.37 -13.24 26.75
C ARG A 193 35.58 -14.55 27.51
N GLN A 194 35.12 -15.68 26.97
CA GLN A 194 35.29 -16.97 27.61
C GLN A 194 36.78 -17.36 27.67
N GLU A 195 37.53 -17.14 26.60
CA GLU A 195 38.96 -17.41 26.55
C GLU A 195 39.73 -16.52 27.53
N LEU A 196 39.39 -15.23 27.60
CA LEU A 196 39.99 -14.30 28.55
C LEU A 196 39.73 -14.72 30.00
N LEU A 197 38.52 -15.19 30.34
CA LEU A 197 38.22 -15.74 31.66
C LEU A 197 39.04 -16.99 31.98
N ASN A 198 39.25 -17.88 31.01
CA ASN A 198 40.13 -19.05 31.18
C ASN A 198 41.56 -18.61 31.51
N GLN A 199 42.09 -17.63 30.78
CA GLN A 199 43.43 -17.08 31.00
C GLN A 199 43.56 -16.41 32.38
N ILE A 200 42.58 -15.59 32.78
CA ILE A 200 42.55 -14.99 34.12
C ILE A 200 42.62 -16.07 35.19
N ASN A 201 41.84 -17.14 35.04
CA ASN A 201 41.80 -18.22 36.04
C ASN A 201 43.16 -18.95 36.16
N ILE A 202 43.84 -19.18 35.02
CA ILE A 202 45.19 -19.76 35.00
C ILE A 202 46.17 -18.84 35.76
N VAL A 203 46.20 -17.55 35.42
CA VAL A 203 47.11 -16.58 36.04
C VAL A 203 46.81 -16.44 37.54
N TYR A 204 45.54 -16.36 37.92
CA TYR A 204 45.13 -16.31 39.31
C TYR A 204 45.63 -17.53 40.10
N SER A 205 45.43 -18.74 39.56
CA SER A 205 45.89 -19.97 40.22
C SER A 205 47.42 -20.04 40.37
N LEU A 206 48.17 -19.48 39.42
CA LEU A 206 49.62 -19.38 39.48
C LEU A 206 50.07 -18.38 40.55
N ALA A 207 49.44 -17.19 40.57
CA ALA A 207 49.72 -16.16 41.56
C ALA A 207 49.40 -16.65 42.98
N GLU A 208 48.29 -17.36 43.17
CA GLU A 208 47.93 -17.96 44.46
C GLU A 208 48.97 -18.98 44.92
N LYS A 209 49.45 -19.86 44.03
CA LYS A 209 50.53 -20.81 44.35
C LYS A 209 51.83 -20.09 44.71
N GLN A 210 52.19 -19.04 43.97
CA GLN A 210 53.40 -18.29 44.23
C GLN A 210 53.34 -17.57 45.58
N ALA A 211 52.20 -16.94 45.90
CA ALA A 211 51.97 -16.30 47.20
C ALA A 211 52.14 -17.30 48.36
N ARG A 212 51.51 -18.49 48.26
CA ARG A 212 51.65 -19.56 49.25
C ARG A 212 53.10 -20.05 49.38
N ASN A 213 53.82 -20.17 48.28
CA ASN A 213 55.23 -20.59 48.30
C ASN A 213 56.14 -19.53 48.93
N SER A 214 55.88 -18.23 48.67
CA SER A 214 56.63 -17.13 49.30
C SER A 214 56.33 -16.97 50.79
N GLU A 215 55.13 -17.35 51.24
CA GLU A 215 54.80 -17.43 52.67
C GLU A 215 55.42 -18.67 53.34
N ALA A 216 55.62 -19.75 52.58
CA ALA A 216 56.25 -21.00 53.04
C ALA A 216 57.79 -20.99 52.99
N GLU A 217 58.41 -20.05 52.29
CA GLU A 217 59.86 -19.80 52.37
C GLU A 217 60.21 -19.17 53.73
N GLU A 218 60.26 -20.02 54.76
CA GLU A 218 60.95 -19.69 56.00
C GLU A 218 62.44 -19.54 55.66
N VAL A 219 62.94 -18.28 55.67
CA VAL A 219 64.36 -17.99 55.40
C VAL A 219 65.23 -18.91 56.25
N ASP A 220 66.01 -19.76 55.58
CA ASP A 220 66.84 -20.80 56.19
C ASP A 220 67.58 -20.23 57.41
N PRO A 221 67.46 -20.87 58.60
CA PRO A 221 68.15 -20.41 59.80
C PRO A 221 69.67 -20.27 59.61
N ALA A 222 70.28 -21.02 58.68
CA ALA A 222 71.68 -20.86 58.30
C ALA A 222 71.95 -19.52 57.59
N ILE A 223 71.04 -19.07 56.72
CA ILE A 223 71.13 -17.77 56.03
C ILE A 223 70.96 -16.62 57.05
N LYS A 224 69.98 -16.72 57.96
CA LYS A 224 69.83 -15.73 59.05
C LYS A 224 71.08 -15.63 59.92
N LYS A 225 71.66 -16.78 60.29
CA LYS A 225 72.89 -16.83 61.10
C LYS A 225 74.09 -16.24 60.37
N LEU A 226 74.22 -16.50 59.07
CA LEU A 226 75.27 -15.94 58.22
C LEU A 226 75.12 -14.41 58.13
N GLU A 227 73.90 -13.90 57.94
CA GLU A 227 73.61 -12.47 57.87
C GLU A 227 73.99 -11.74 59.17
N VAL A 228 73.63 -12.30 60.33
CA VAL A 228 74.00 -11.75 61.64
C VAL A 228 75.53 -11.74 61.82
N THR A 229 76.20 -12.82 61.40
CA THR A 229 77.67 -12.94 61.50
C THR A 229 78.36 -11.90 60.60
N LEU A 230 77.87 -11.70 59.38
CA LEU A 230 78.37 -10.68 58.46
C LEU A 230 78.17 -9.27 59.01
N LYS A 231 76.98 -8.95 59.52
CA LYS A 231 76.70 -7.64 60.16
C LYS A 231 77.65 -7.37 61.33
N SER A 232 77.88 -8.37 62.18
CA SER A 232 78.82 -8.27 63.30
C SER A 232 80.26 -8.03 62.82
N LYS A 233 80.76 -8.82 61.85
CA LYS A 233 82.10 -8.62 61.28
C LYS A 233 82.26 -7.25 60.62
N TRP A 234 81.23 -6.78 59.92
CA TRP A 234 81.25 -5.47 59.28
C TRP A 234 81.31 -4.34 60.31
N ALA A 235 80.54 -4.44 61.39
CA ALA A 235 80.58 -3.48 62.50
C ALA A 235 81.97 -3.44 63.16
N SER A 236 82.58 -4.61 63.42
CA SER A 236 83.95 -4.71 63.95
C SER A 236 84.99 -4.13 62.99
N THR A 237 84.82 -4.36 61.68
CA THR A 237 85.74 -3.81 60.66
C THR A 237 85.62 -2.29 60.58
N ARG A 238 84.41 -1.73 60.75
CA ARG A 238 84.19 -0.27 60.75
C ARG A 238 84.89 0.42 61.93
N LEU A 239 84.99 -0.25 63.08
CA LEU A 239 85.73 0.23 64.25
C LEU A 239 87.25 0.27 64.05
N LEU A 240 87.79 -0.43 63.05
CA LEU A 240 89.22 -0.37 62.69
C LEU A 240 89.57 0.87 61.84
N PHE A 241 88.56 1.58 61.35
CA PHE A 241 88.70 2.79 60.52
C PHE A 241 88.17 4.05 61.22
N CYS A 242 87.87 3.97 62.52
CA CYS A 242 87.60 5.10 63.42
C CYS A 242 88.75 5.24 64.42
#